data_AF-K2Q6Z5-F1
#
_entry.id   AF-K2Q6Z5-F1
#
_cell.length_a   1.000
_cell.length_b   1.000
_cell.length_c   1.000
_cell.angle_alpha   90.00
_cell.angle_beta   90.00
_cell.angle_gamma   90.00
#
_symmetry.space_group_name_H-M   'P 1'
#
loop_
_entity.id
_entity.type
_entity.pdbx_description
1 polymer ?
#
loop_
_entity_poly.entity_id
_entity_poly.type
_entity_poly.pdbx_seq_one_letter_code
_entity_poly.pdbx_strand_id
1 'polypeptide(L)'
;MFRCSEVAERASLLIDGELGLWPRLNIRLHLAMCRGCRAFVEQMRITRDLAVLAGAAEDPLPSAEIQAALAKRRIQSGRPS
;
A
#
# COMPACT_ATOMS: atom_id res chain seq x y z
N MET A 1 -17.31 1.22 -18.49
CA MET A 1 -16.61 2.41 -17.96
C MET A 1 -16.78 2.41 -16.46
N PHE A 2 -15.70 2.34 -15.68
CA PHE A 2 -15.77 2.35 -14.23
C PHE A 2 -16.25 3.70 -13.68
N ARG A 3 -16.89 3.66 -12.51
CA ARG A 3 -17.11 4.81 -11.64
C ARG A 3 -15.81 5.14 -10.88
N CYS A 4 -15.65 6.39 -10.46
CA CYS A 4 -14.47 6.81 -9.70
C CYS A 4 -14.24 5.96 -8.43
N SER A 5 -15.32 5.55 -7.75
CA SER A 5 -15.25 4.66 -6.57
C SER A 5 -14.67 3.28 -6.92
N GLU A 6 -15.08 2.70 -8.04
CA GLU A 6 -14.60 1.40 -8.48
C GLU A 6 -13.13 1.44 -8.88
N VAL A 7 -12.66 2.58 -9.41
CA VAL A 7 -11.24 2.84 -9.66
C VAL A 7 -10.48 2.92 -8.34
N ALA A 8 -11.02 3.65 -7.35
CA ALA A 8 -10.40 3.79 -6.03
C ALA A 8 -10.23 2.43 -5.32
N GLU A 9 -11.27 1.59 -5.34
CA GLU A 9 -11.24 0.23 -4.78
C GLU A 9 -10.17 -0.67 -5.43
N ARG A 10 -9.87 -0.46 -6.72
CA ARG A 10 -8.97 -1.31 -7.52
C ARG A 10 -7.60 -0.69 -7.74
N ALA A 11 -7.34 0.49 -7.17
CA ALA A 11 -6.13 1.25 -7.45
C ALA A 11 -4.87 0.52 -6.96
N SER A 12 -4.91 -0.09 -5.78
CA SER A 12 -3.78 -0.88 -5.27
C SER A 12 -3.46 -2.06 -6.20
N LEU A 13 -4.47 -2.88 -6.55
CA LEU A 13 -4.31 -4.01 -7.49
C LEU A 13 -3.81 -3.54 -8.87
N LEU A 14 -4.22 -2.36 -9.33
CA LEU A 14 -3.71 -1.78 -10.57
C LEU A 14 -2.22 -1.48 -10.47
N ILE A 15 -1.80 -0.84 -9.37
CA ILE A 15 -0.43 -0.40 -9.14
C ILE A 15 0.49 -1.60 -8.92
N ASP A 16 0.03 -2.61 -8.19
CA ASP A 16 0.79 -3.84 -7.93
C ASP A 16 0.79 -4.81 -9.12
N GLY A 17 0.02 -4.51 -10.16
CA GLY A 17 -0.02 -5.32 -11.38
C GLY A 17 -0.87 -6.59 -11.27
N GLU A 18 -1.67 -6.72 -10.22
CA GLU A 18 -2.49 -7.89 -9.92
C GLU A 18 -3.87 -7.90 -10.63
N LEU A 19 -4.21 -6.82 -11.34
CA LEU A 19 -5.42 -6.81 -12.17
C LEU A 19 -5.29 -7.70 -13.41
N GLY A 20 -6.37 -8.40 -13.72
CA GLY A 20 -6.56 -9.03 -15.03
C GLY A 20 -6.51 -8.03 -16.19
N LEU A 21 -6.35 -8.54 -17.42
CA LEU A 21 -6.18 -7.72 -18.63
C LEU A 21 -7.36 -6.75 -18.87
N TRP A 22 -8.59 -7.24 -18.77
CA TRP A 22 -9.80 -6.45 -19.05
C TRP A 22 -10.08 -5.32 -18.04
N PRO A 23 -10.02 -5.57 -16.71
CA PRO A 23 -10.12 -4.50 -15.71
C PRO A 23 -9.02 -3.44 -15.89
N ARG A 24 -7.78 -3.87 -16.15
CA ARG A 24 -6.65 -2.95 -16.38
C ARG A 24 -6.92 -2.02 -17.56
N LEU A 25 -7.41 -2.55 -18.68
CA LEU A 25 -7.75 -1.73 -19.86
C LEU A 25 -8.88 -0.74 -19.56
N ASN A 26 -9.95 -1.18 -18.89
CA ASN A 26 -11.07 -0.32 -18.52
C ASN A 26 -10.65 0.83 -17.59
N ILE A 27 -9.79 0.57 -16.61
CA ILE A 27 -9.28 1.64 -15.74
C ILE A 27 -8.39 2.60 -16.54
N ARG A 28 -7.50 2.11 -17.41
CA ARG A 28 -6.69 2.99 -18.28
C ARG A 28 -7.56 3.92 -19.13
N LEU A 29 -8.64 3.41 -19.70
CA LEU A 29 -9.62 4.23 -20.42
C LEU A 29 -10.26 5.29 -19.50
N HIS A 30 -10.70 4.90 -18.30
CA HIS A 30 -11.25 5.86 -17.34
C HIS A 30 -10.24 6.96 -16.97
N LEU A 31 -8.99 6.60 -16.69
CA LEU A 31 -7.92 7.57 -16.38
C LEU A 31 -7.67 8.52 -17.55
N ALA A 32 -7.86 8.08 -18.80
CA ALA A 32 -7.75 8.93 -19.99
C ALA A 32 -8.74 10.10 -19.93
N MET A 33 -9.96 9.87 -19.42
CA MET A 33 -11.06 10.85 -19.43
C MET A 33 -11.24 11.59 -18.09
N CYS A 34 -10.84 10.99 -16.96
CA CYS A 34 -11.07 11.56 -15.63
C CYS A 34 -9.76 12.07 -15.01
N ARG A 35 -9.61 13.40 -14.97
CA ARG A 35 -8.43 14.06 -14.36
C ARG A 35 -8.28 13.75 -12.87
N GLY A 36 -9.39 13.66 -12.13
CA GLY A 36 -9.37 13.38 -10.69
C GLY A 36 -8.82 11.98 -10.38
N CYS A 37 -9.31 10.95 -11.08
CA CYS A 37 -8.78 9.59 -10.91
C CYS A 37 -7.31 9.48 -11.37
N ARG A 38 -6.90 10.25 -12.38
CA ARG A 38 -5.50 10.31 -12.80
C ARG A 38 -4.59 10.86 -11.70
N ALA A 39 -4.97 12.00 -11.11
CA ALA A 39 -4.22 12.59 -10.00
C ALA A 39 -4.17 11.65 -8.79
N PHE A 40 -5.31 11.05 -8.43
CA PHE A 40 -5.40 10.09 -7.34
C PHE A 40 -4.47 8.87 -7.52
N VAL A 41 -4.52 8.21 -8.68
CA VAL A 41 -3.67 7.03 -8.95
C VAL A 41 -2.19 7.43 -8.94
N GLU A 42 -1.85 8.61 -9.46
CA GLU A 42 -0.47 9.10 -9.44
C GLU A 42 0.03 9.36 -8.01
N GLN A 43 -0.79 9.97 -7.16
CA GLN A 43 -0.46 10.14 -5.73
C GLN A 43 -0.22 8.79 -5.05
N MET A 44 -1.05 7.77 -5.31
CA MET A 44 -0.84 6.44 -4.75
C MET A 44 0.47 5.80 -5.22
N ARG A 45 0.87 5.99 -6.50
CA ARG A 45 2.16 5.50 -7.01
C ARG A 45 3.32 6.16 -6.28
N ILE A 46 3.29 7.48 -6.13
CA ILE A 46 4.30 8.23 -5.38
C ILE A 46 4.40 7.69 -3.95
N THR A 47 3.26 7.49 -3.26
CA THR A 47 3.25 6.92 -1.91
C THR A 47 3.88 5.53 -1.87
N ARG A 48 3.56 4.64 -2.83
CA ARG A 48 4.17 3.31 -2.93
C ARG A 48 5.68 3.40 -3.16
N ASP A 49 6.11 4.23 -4.08
CA ASP A 49 7.54 4.37 -4.41
C ASP A 49 8.32 4.93 -3.22
N LEU A 50 7.76 5.91 -2.50
CA LEU A 50 8.31 6.41 -1.24
C LEU A 50 8.37 5.32 -0.17
N ALA A 51 7.34 4.49 -0.04
CA ALA A 51 7.33 3.38 0.91
C ALA A 51 8.40 2.32 0.57
N VAL A 52 8.58 2.01 -0.72
CA VAL A 52 9.65 1.09 -1.18
C VAL A 52 11.02 1.68 -0.90
N LEU A 53 11.24 2.98 -1.16
CA LEU A 53 12.49 3.66 -0.86
C LEU A 53 12.77 3.71 0.65
N ALA A 54 11.75 4.01 1.45
CA ALA A 54 11.86 4.04 2.91
C ALA A 54 12.10 2.65 3.51
N GLY A 55 11.54 1.59 2.93
CA GLY A 55 11.82 0.21 3.35
C GLY A 55 13.15 -0.34 2.83
N ALA A 56 13.72 0.26 1.78
CA ALA A 56 15.05 -0.06 1.27
C ALA A 56 16.17 0.68 2.05
N ALA A 57 15.87 1.84 2.62
CA ALA A 57 16.64 2.35 3.73
C ALA A 57 16.45 1.37 4.89
N GLU A 58 17.51 0.72 5.35
CA GLU A 58 17.47 -0.18 6.50
C GLU A 58 16.59 0.45 7.59
N ASP A 59 15.48 -0.21 7.91
CA ASP A 59 14.81 0.02 9.18
C ASP A 59 15.91 -0.21 10.23
N PRO A 60 16.42 0.83 10.90
CA PRO A 60 17.42 0.60 11.93
C PRO A 60 16.71 -0.32 12.90
N LEU A 61 17.17 -1.58 12.97
CA LEU A 61 16.66 -2.60 13.88
C LEU A 61 16.19 -1.89 15.13
N PRO A 62 14.91 -2.03 15.55
CA PRO A 62 14.39 -1.28 16.67
C PRO A 62 15.42 -1.36 17.77
N SER A 63 15.81 -0.22 18.35
CA SER A 63 16.92 -0.18 19.31
C SER A 63 16.79 -1.34 20.29
N ALA A 64 17.91 -1.89 20.77
CA ALA A 64 17.89 -3.06 21.66
C ALA A 64 16.88 -2.90 22.82
N GLU A 65 16.64 -1.67 23.24
CA GLU A 65 15.62 -1.24 24.20
C GLU A 65 14.17 -1.51 23.74
N ILE A 66 13.81 -1.13 22.51
CA ILE A 66 12.49 -1.39 21.92
C ILE A 66 12.28 -2.90 21.77
N GLN A 67 13.30 -3.64 21.30
CA GLN A 67 13.21 -5.10 21.20
C GLN A 67 13.01 -5.77 22.55
N ALA A 68 13.75 -5.33 23.58
CA ALA A 68 13.60 -5.83 24.94
C ALA A 68 12.21 -5.52 25.52
N ALA A 69 11.64 -4.35 25.24
CA ALA A 69 10.29 -3.99 25.67
C ALA A 69 9.21 -4.86 25.01
N LEU A 70 9.33 -5.10 23.69
CA LEU A 70 8.41 -5.97 22.94
C LEU A 70 8.52 -7.44 23.40
N ALA A 71 9.73 -7.93 23.65
CA ALA A 71 9.95 -9.28 24.19
C ALA A 71 9.32 -9.47 25.58
N LYS A 72 9.48 -8.49 26.48
CA LYS A 72 8.85 -8.51 27.81
C LYS A 72 7.32 -8.55 27.71
N ARG A 73 6.72 -7.74 26.82
CA ARG A 73 5.26 -7.78 26.57
C ARG A 73 4.82 -9.15 26.08
N ARG A 74 5.54 -9.78 25.15
CA ARG A 74 5.19 -11.10 24.62
C ARG A 74 5.20 -12.19 25.71
N ILE A 75 6.17 -12.15 26.62
CA ILE A 75 6.27 -13.06 27.76
C ILE A 75 5.13 -12.84 28.76
N GLN A 76 4.74 -11.58 29.02
CA GLN A 76 3.63 -11.26 29.91
C GLN A 76 2.26 -11.65 29.33
N SER A 77 2.12 -11.58 27.99
CA SER A 77 0.89 -11.93 27.26
C SER A 77 0.68 -13.44 27.15
N GLY A 78 1.75 -14.23 27.29
CA GLY A 78 1.73 -15.69 27.19
C GLY A 78 1.69 -16.43 28.53
N ARG A 79 1.47 -15.73 29.66
CA ARG A 79 1.28 -16.37 30.96
C ARG A 79 -0.18 -16.82 31.05
N PRO A 80 -0.50 -18.13 31.00
CA PRO A 80 -1.84 -18.59 31.32
C PRO A 80 -2.13 -18.25 32.79
N SER A 81 -3.37 -17.82 33.05
CA SER A 81 -3.91 -17.57 34.38
C SER A 81 -3.88 -18.82 35.25
#